data_AF-A0A9W4T056-F1
#
_entry.id   AF-A0A9W4T056-F1
#
_cell.length_a   1.000
_cell.length_b   1.000
_cell.length_c   1.000
_cell.angle_alpha   90.00
_cell.angle_beta   90.00
_cell.angle_gamma   90.00
#
_symmetry.space_group_name_H-M   'P 1'
#
loop_
_entity.id
_entity.type
_entity.pdbx_description
1 polymer ?
#
loop_
_entity_poly.entity_id
_entity_poly.type
_entity_poly.pdbx_seq_one_letter_code
_entity_poly.pdbx_strand_id
1 'polypeptide(L)' 'MADPGSILPHSTATSSPEQDLLHNNSCIRLRKIDSEHKEIKQTAVKALHQNSIIAMHAIASGESPARTRLRMLRYLTSLP' A
#
# COMPACT_ATOMS: atom_id res chain seq x y z
N MET A 1 47.06 -46.11 -7.96
CA MET A 1 46.84 -44.74 -8.44
C MET A 1 45.34 -44.52 -8.40
N ALA A 2 44.88 -43.57 -7.60
CA ALA A 2 43.47 -43.25 -7.40
C ALA A 2 43.14 -41.95 -8.14
N ASP A 3 42.01 -41.92 -8.86
CA ASP A 3 41.25 -40.69 -9.11
C ASP A 3 39.77 -41.06 -9.42
N PRO A 4 38.78 -40.54 -8.66
CA PRO A 4 37.35 -40.83 -8.85
C PRO A 4 36.64 -39.68 -9.59
N GLY A 5 36.08 -39.96 -10.77
CA GLY A 5 35.42 -38.97 -11.62
C GLY A 5 33.90 -39.10 -11.67
N SER A 6 33.24 -38.31 -10.82
CA SER A 6 31.96 -37.61 -11.02
C SER A 6 30.65 -38.37 -11.31
N ILE A 7 29.76 -38.27 -10.32
CA ILE A 7 28.32 -38.51 -10.33
C ILE A 7 27.61 -37.30 -10.96
N LEU A 8 26.63 -37.52 -11.85
CA LEU A 8 25.54 -36.57 -12.07
C LEU A 8 24.25 -37.32 -12.44
N PRO A 9 23.24 -37.39 -11.56
CA PRO A 9 21.88 -37.68 -11.96
C PRO A 9 21.28 -36.45 -12.65
N HIS A 10 20.71 -36.65 -13.84
CA HIS A 10 19.82 -35.68 -14.47
C HIS A 10 18.53 -35.58 -13.65
N SER A 11 18.51 -34.71 -12.65
CA SER A 11 17.27 -34.28 -12.01
C SER A 11 16.57 -33.29 -12.94
N THR A 12 15.46 -33.75 -13.52
CA THR A 12 14.40 -32.93 -14.09
C THR A 12 13.91 -31.93 -13.03
N ALA A 13 14.37 -30.69 -13.12
CA ALA A 13 13.73 -29.56 -12.46
C ALA A 13 12.97 -28.78 -13.53
N THR A 14 11.70 -29.14 -13.69
CA THR A 14 10.69 -28.37 -14.42
C THR A 14 10.62 -26.98 -13.79
N SER A 15 11.33 -26.00 -14.36
CA SER A 15 11.19 -24.60 -13.97
C SER A 15 9.82 -24.11 -14.43
N SER A 16 8.83 -24.22 -13.56
CA SER A 16 7.51 -23.61 -13.75
C SER A 16 7.63 -22.08 -13.61
N PRO A 17 7.30 -21.29 -14.64
CA PRO A 17 7.45 -19.82 -14.60
C PRO A 17 6.34 -19.10 -13.83
N GLU A 18 5.48 -19.81 -13.07
CA GLU A 18 4.27 -19.21 -12.50
C GLU A 18 4.48 -18.49 -11.15
N GLN A 19 5.62 -18.67 -10.46
CA GLN A 19 5.82 -18.09 -9.13
C GLN A 19 6.35 -16.65 -9.12
N ASP A 20 6.97 -16.18 -10.21
CA ASP A 20 7.49 -14.80 -10.29
C ASP A 20 6.42 -13.75 -10.60
N LEU A 21 5.29 -14.15 -11.22
CA LEU A 21 4.20 -13.23 -11.56
C LEU A 21 3.39 -12.80 -10.33
N LEU A 22 3.22 -13.66 -9.33
CA LEU A 22 2.47 -13.32 -8.11
C LEU A 22 3.24 -12.34 -7.21
N HIS A 23 4.57 -12.46 -7.16
CA HIS A 23 5.42 -11.60 -6.34
C HIS A 23 5.47 -10.16 -6.87
N ASN A 24 5.58 -10.00 -8.20
CA ASN A 24 5.58 -8.67 -8.84
C ASN A 24 4.23 -7.96 -8.70
N ASN A 25 3.11 -8.68 -8.88
CA ASN A 25 1.78 -8.10 -8.71
C ASN A 25 1.48 -7.69 -7.27
N SER A 26 1.96 -8.44 -6.28
CA SER A 26 1.81 -8.08 -4.86
C SER A 26 2.64 -6.83 -4.51
N CYS A 27 3.90 -6.76 -4.96
CA CYS A 27 4.78 -5.61 -4.72
C CYS A 27 4.24 -4.31 -5.34
N ILE A 28 3.72 -4.36 -6.58
CA ILE A 28 3.14 -3.20 -7.25
C ILE A 28 1.87 -2.72 -6.53
N ARG A 29 1.01 -3.64 -6.08
CA ARG A 29 -0.19 -3.29 -5.30
C ARG A 29 0.17 -2.66 -3.96
N LEU A 30 1.15 -3.19 -3.23
CA LEU A 30 1.59 -2.65 -1.95
C LEU A 30 2.15 -1.22 -2.10
N ARG A 31 3.01 -0.97 -3.09
CA ARG A 31 3.52 0.39 -3.36
C ARG A 31 2.40 1.38 -3.70
N LYS A 32 1.38 0.92 -4.42
CA LYS A 32 0.20 1.76 -4.75
C LYS A 32 -0.61 2.11 -3.51
N ILE A 33 -0.84 1.15 -2.62
CA ILE A 33 -1.54 1.36 -1.34
C ILE A 33 -0.76 2.33 -0.46
N ASP A 34 0.56 2.18 -0.36
CA ASP A 34 1.40 3.08 0.44
C ASP A 34 1.36 4.52 -0.10
N SER A 35 1.32 4.68 -1.42
CA SER A 35 1.25 6.00 -2.08
C SER A 35 -0.11 6.66 -1.84
N GLU A 36 -1.21 5.92 -2.04
CA GLU A 36 -2.57 6.38 -1.77
C GLU A 36 -2.74 6.78 -0.30
N HIS A 37 -2.21 5.99 0.62
CA HIS A 37 -2.31 6.26 2.05
C HIS A 37 -1.52 7.51 2.45
N LYS A 38 -0.38 7.77 1.78
CA LYS A 38 0.39 9.01 1.95
C LYS A 38 -0.37 10.24 1.46
N GLU A 39 -1.03 10.14 0.31
CA GLU A 39 -1.85 11.23 -0.25
C GLU A 39 -3.05 11.56 0.65
N ILE A 40 -3.72 10.54 1.20
CA ILE A 40 -4.83 10.72 2.14
C ILE A 40 -4.36 11.45 3.40
N LYS A 41 -3.23 11.03 3.98
CA LYS A 41 -2.65 11.69 5.16
C LYS A 41 -2.27 13.15 4.87
N GLN A 42 -1.66 13.42 3.72
CA GLN A 42 -1.30 14.79 3.35
C GLN A 42 -2.53 15.67 3.17
N THR A 43 -3.59 15.14 2.56
CA THR A 43 -4.87 15.82 2.39
C THR A 43 -5.52 16.10 3.75
N ALA A 44 -5.50 15.13 4.66
CA ALA A 44 -6.02 15.29 6.02
C ALA A 44 -5.29 16.40 6.80
N VAL A 45 -3.96 16.47 6.71
CA VAL A 45 -3.17 17.55 7.33
C VAL A 45 -3.56 18.92 6.75
N LYS A 46 -3.62 19.03 5.41
CA LYS A 46 -4.02 20.28 4.73
C LYS A 46 -5.41 20.72 5.14
N ALA A 47 -6.36 19.79 5.17
CA ALA A 47 -7.72 20.06 5.59
C ALA A 47 -7.77 20.58 7.03
N LEU A 48 -7.12 19.90 7.98
CA LEU A 48 -7.12 20.33 9.39
C LEU A 48 -6.48 21.71 9.60
N HIS A 49 -5.52 22.09 8.76
CA HIS A 49 -4.90 23.42 8.82
C HIS A 49 -5.76 24.53 8.18
N GLN A 50 -6.59 24.20 7.18
CA GLN A 50 -7.35 25.17 6.40
C GLN A 50 -8.87 24.95 6.51
N ASN A 51 -9.56 25.84 7.24
CA ASN A 51 -11.00 25.75 7.44
C ASN A 51 -11.82 25.76 6.13
N SER A 52 -11.34 26.42 5.08
CA SER A 52 -11.98 26.41 3.75
C SER A 52 -12.02 25.00 3.15
N ILE A 53 -10.94 24.22 3.30
CA ILE A 53 -10.88 22.83 2.82
C ILE A 53 -11.84 21.95 3.62
N ILE A 54 -11.91 22.11 4.95
CA ILE A 54 -12.91 21.41 5.77
C ILE A 54 -14.33 21.73 5.32
N ALA A 55 -14.64 23.00 5.05
CA ALA A 55 -15.96 23.39 4.59
C ALA A 55 -16.32 22.73 3.25
N MET A 56 -15.39 22.69 2.29
CA MET A 56 -15.61 21.99 1.02
C MET A 56 -15.90 20.50 1.23
N HIS A 57 -15.12 19.81 2.06
CA HIS A 57 -15.36 18.40 2.36
C HIS A 57 -16.67 18.16 3.12
N ALA A 58 -17.03 19.05 4.05
CA ALA A 58 -18.29 18.98 4.80
C ALA A 58 -19.50 19.09 3.86
N ILE A 59 -19.47 20.08 2.94
CA ILE A 59 -20.50 20.26 1.92
C ILE A 59 -20.57 19.03 1.00
N ALA A 60 -19.43 18.59 0.46
CA ALA A 60 -19.38 17.47 -0.48
C ALA A 60 -19.86 16.15 0.13
N SER A 61 -19.62 15.94 1.42
CA SER A 61 -20.03 14.71 2.13
C SER A 61 -21.37 14.82 2.86
N GLY A 62 -21.99 16.01 2.91
CA GLY A 62 -23.21 16.25 3.68
C GLY A 62 -23.03 16.12 5.20
N GLU A 63 -21.78 16.16 5.69
CA GLU A 63 -21.47 16.06 7.11
C GLU A 63 -21.28 17.43 7.76
N SER A 64 -21.36 17.47 9.09
CA SER A 64 -20.96 18.66 9.83
C SER A 64 -19.43 18.87 9.78
N PRO A 65 -18.94 20.12 9.83
CA PRO A 65 -17.50 20.41 9.86
C PRO A 65 -16.75 19.72 10.99
N ALA A 66 -17.40 19.51 12.15
CA ALA A 66 -16.81 18.79 13.28
C ALA A 66 -16.57 17.30 12.95
N ARG A 67 -17.56 16.66 12.30
CA ARG A 67 -17.45 15.25 11.89
C ARG A 67 -16.40 15.06 10.80
N THR A 68 -16.31 16.00 9.86
CA THR A 68 -15.24 16.02 8.86
C THR A 68 -13.86 16.16 9.50
N ARG A 69 -13.68 17.06 10.48
CA ARG A 69 -12.40 17.18 11.22
C ARG A 69 -12.03 15.89 11.93
N LEU A 70 -13.00 15.25 12.60
CA LEU A 70 -12.77 13.98 13.28
C LEU A 70 -12.31 12.90 12.28
N ARG A 71 -12.98 12.81 11.11
CA ARG A 71 -12.58 11.88 10.05
C ARG A 71 -11.15 12.12 9.58
N MET A 72 -10.77 13.38 9.33
CA MET A 72 -9.40 13.73 8.93
C MET A 72 -8.38 13.39 10.01
N LEU A 73 -8.71 13.62 11.29
CA LEU A 73 -7.87 13.20 12.41
C LEU A 73 -7.66 11.69 12.45
N ARG A 74 -8.70 10.88 12.18
CA ARG A 74 -8.58 9.41 12.16
C ARG A 74 -7.58 8.91 11.13
N TYR A 75 -7.51 9.52 9.95
CA TYR A 75 -6.49 9.20 8.95
C TYR A 75 -5.05 9.42 9.44
N LEU A 76 -4.86 10.33 10.40
CA LEU A 76 -3.55 10.68 10.96
C LEU A 76 -3.20 9.89 12.22
N THR A 77 -4.21 9.53 13.02
CA THR A 77 -4.02 9.07 14.40
C THR A 77 -4.31 7.58 14.60
N SER A 78 -4.73 6.87 13.55
CA SER A 78 -5.17 5.46 13.65
C SER A 78 -6.29 5.23 14.69
N LEU A 79 -7.02 6.30 15.02
CA LEU A 79 -8.18 6.23 15.91
C LEU A 79 -9.33 5.48 15.22
N PRO A 80 -10.02 4.56 15.93
CA PRO A 80 -11.22 3.90 15.41
C PRO A 80 -12.39 4.89 15.19
#